data_AF-A0A938BRL3-F1
#
_entry.id   AF-A0A938BRL3-F1
#
_cell.length_a   1.000
_cell.length_b   1.000
_cell.length_c   1.000
_cell.angle_alpha   90.00
_cell.angle_beta   90.00
_cell.angle_gamma   90.00
#
_symmetry.space_group_name_H-M   'P 1'
#
loop_
_entity.id
_entity.type
_entity.pdbx_description
1 polymer ?
#
loop_
_entity_poly.entity_id
_entity_poly.type
_entity_poly.pdbx_seq_one_letter_code
_entity_poly.pdbx_strand_id
1 'polypeptide(L)'
;MIDDDPYPLLGRYDEIGRIAREQAIDRVIVALPLAGQEALIEILRQSSGLAADVEFVPDLVALISRRTRFDEIEGVPIASLREIPLAGWNGVLKRAFDLALTVPALLLLAPLLLLLALLIRLDSPGPVFYRQERVGRDRRIFRMIKFRSMRVGAETETGPTWAGPGDRRRTRLGTVLRTWSLDELPQLLNVLRGEMSLVGPRPERPYFVERFEELVPGYLDRHRVKSGITGWAQVNGLRGSVPIEERTRYDLYYIENWALSFDVRILLMTLRSIFAQRGA
;
A
#
# COMPACT_ATOMS: atom_id res chain seq x y z
N MET A 1 -33.60 0.67 -30.12
CA MET A 1 -32.73 1.00 -31.26
C MET A 1 -31.82 -0.19 -31.47
N ILE A 2 -32.19 -1.07 -32.40
CA ILE A 2 -31.47 -2.29 -32.79
C ILE A 2 -31.37 -2.22 -34.33
N ASP A 3 -30.87 -1.11 -34.88
CA ASP A 3 -30.88 -0.88 -36.34
C ASP A 3 -29.47 -0.78 -36.95
N ASP A 4 -28.40 -0.90 -36.14
CA ASP A 4 -27.00 -0.86 -36.59
C ASP A 4 -26.22 -2.16 -36.29
N ASP A 5 -26.91 -3.24 -35.90
CA ASP A 5 -26.25 -4.52 -35.61
C ASP A 5 -26.03 -5.30 -36.92
N PRO A 6 -24.79 -5.67 -37.31
CA PRO A 6 -24.52 -6.40 -38.55
C PRO A 6 -25.07 -7.84 -38.58
N TYR A 7 -25.74 -8.28 -37.51
CA TYR A 7 -26.25 -9.65 -37.37
C TYR A 7 -27.78 -9.71 -37.38
N PRO A 8 -28.37 -10.74 -38.01
CA PRO A 8 -29.82 -10.90 -38.07
C PRO A 8 -30.41 -11.25 -36.70
N LEU A 9 -31.47 -10.55 -36.30
CA LEU A 9 -32.25 -10.88 -35.11
C LEU A 9 -33.16 -12.09 -35.40
N LEU A 10 -32.79 -13.27 -34.88
CA LEU A 10 -33.52 -14.53 -35.12
C LEU A 10 -34.73 -14.75 -34.20
N GLY A 11 -34.80 -14.04 -33.07
CA GLY A 11 -35.89 -14.16 -32.10
C GLY A 11 -35.47 -13.75 -30.70
N ARG A 12 -36.27 -14.13 -29.71
CA ARG A 12 -36.00 -13.84 -28.30
C ARG A 12 -35.27 -14.99 -27.60
N TYR A 13 -34.70 -14.71 -26.42
CA TYR A 13 -33.94 -15.72 -25.65
C TYR A 13 -34.80 -16.91 -25.20
N ASP A 14 -36.11 -16.71 -25.03
CA ASP A 14 -37.09 -17.74 -24.71
C ASP A 14 -37.49 -18.63 -25.90
N GLU A 15 -36.90 -18.39 -27.07
CA GLU A 15 -37.05 -19.20 -28.28
C GLU A 15 -35.76 -19.94 -28.67
N ILE A 16 -34.69 -19.83 -27.87
CA ILE A 16 -33.37 -20.42 -28.17
C ILE A 16 -33.47 -21.91 -28.50
N GLY A 17 -34.28 -22.67 -27.75
CA GLY A 17 -34.43 -24.11 -27.97
C GLY A 17 -35.02 -24.45 -29.34
N ARG A 18 -35.91 -23.60 -29.88
CA ARG A 18 -36.51 -23.77 -31.21
C ARG A 18 -35.52 -23.35 -32.29
N ILE A 19 -34.94 -22.15 -32.15
CA ILE A 19 -34.01 -21.56 -33.12
C ILE A 19 -32.78 -22.45 -33.31
N ALA A 20 -32.20 -22.93 -32.21
CA ALA A 20 -31.00 -23.77 -32.27
C ALA A 20 -31.23 -25.10 -33.00
N ARG A 21 -32.43 -25.69 -32.89
CA ARG A 21 -32.79 -26.91 -33.63
C ARG A 21 -33.06 -26.65 -35.10
N GLU A 22 -33.82 -25.60 -35.41
CA GLU A 22 -34.18 -25.26 -36.80
C GLU A 22 -32.96 -24.83 -37.62
N GLN A 23 -32.03 -24.12 -36.99
CA GLN A 23 -30.84 -23.57 -37.66
C GLN A 23 -29.59 -24.45 -37.49
N ALA A 24 -29.72 -25.62 -36.85
CA ALA A 24 -28.60 -26.53 -36.54
C ALA A 24 -27.42 -25.79 -35.88
N ILE A 25 -27.69 -25.05 -34.80
CA ILE A 25 -26.69 -24.27 -34.07
C ILE A 25 -25.92 -25.20 -33.15
N ASP A 26 -24.59 -25.22 -33.30
CA ASP A 26 -23.69 -26.02 -32.46
C ASP A 26 -23.12 -25.23 -31.27
N ARG A 27 -23.31 -23.89 -31.25
CA ARG A 27 -22.77 -23.02 -30.19
C ARG A 27 -23.67 -21.82 -29.89
N VAL A 28 -23.93 -21.58 -28.61
CA VAL A 28 -24.71 -20.45 -28.10
C VAL A 28 -23.81 -19.60 -27.20
N ILE A 29 -23.59 -18.34 -27.56
CA ILE A 29 -22.82 -17.38 -26.77
C ILE A 29 -23.79 -16.43 -26.05
N VAL A 30 -23.77 -16.45 -24.72
CA VAL A 30 -24.64 -15.62 -23.88
C VAL A 30 -23.86 -14.41 -23.38
N ALA A 31 -24.15 -13.23 -23.95
CA ALA A 31 -23.50 -11.95 -23.60
C ALA A 31 -24.46 -11.03 -22.84
N LEU A 32 -25.02 -11.50 -21.72
CA LEU A 32 -25.94 -10.73 -20.88
C LEU A 32 -25.18 -9.89 -19.82
N PRO A 33 -25.63 -8.65 -19.52
CA PRO A 33 -25.13 -7.89 -18.39
C PRO A 33 -25.36 -8.62 -17.06
N LEU A 34 -24.52 -8.36 -16.05
CA LEU A 34 -24.58 -9.01 -14.71
C LEU A 34 -25.97 -8.94 -14.02
N ALA A 35 -26.80 -7.97 -14.37
CA ALA A 35 -28.16 -7.81 -13.84
C ALA A 35 -29.18 -8.82 -14.41
N GLY A 36 -28.85 -9.56 -15.48
CA GLY A 36 -29.75 -10.46 -16.21
C GLY A 36 -29.74 -11.92 -15.73
N GLN A 37 -29.54 -12.18 -14.44
CA GLN A 37 -29.40 -13.54 -13.90
C GLN A 37 -30.60 -14.46 -14.21
N GLU A 38 -31.82 -13.93 -14.21
CA GLU A 38 -33.03 -14.70 -14.54
C GLU A 38 -33.05 -15.16 -16.01
N ALA A 39 -32.64 -14.28 -16.93
CA ALA A 39 -32.54 -14.61 -18.35
C ALA A 39 -31.45 -15.67 -18.61
N LEU A 40 -30.32 -15.61 -17.90
CA LEU A 40 -29.27 -16.63 -17.99
C LEU A 40 -29.78 -18.02 -17.56
N ILE A 41 -30.51 -18.10 -16.45
CA ILE A 41 -31.08 -19.36 -15.97
C ILE A 41 -32.08 -19.93 -16.99
N GLU A 42 -32.93 -19.09 -17.57
CA GLU A 42 -33.91 -19.52 -18.57
C GLU A 42 -33.24 -20.01 -19.87
N ILE A 43 -32.17 -19.33 -20.32
CA ILE A 43 -31.37 -19.77 -21.46
C ILE A 43 -30.73 -21.14 -21.20
N LEU A 44 -30.12 -21.33 -20.02
CA LEU A 44 -29.52 -22.62 -19.64
C LEU A 44 -30.57 -23.74 -19.59
N ARG A 45 -31.78 -23.43 -19.10
CA ARG A 45 -32.90 -24.37 -19.02
C ARG A 45 -33.39 -24.79 -20.40
N GLN A 46 -33.55 -23.84 -21.32
CA GLN A 46 -34.03 -24.10 -22.68
C GLN A 46 -32.97 -24.74 -23.59
N SER A 47 -31.70 -24.50 -23.29
CA SER A 47 -30.58 -25.15 -23.97
C SER A 47 -30.29 -26.55 -23.44
N SER A 48 -30.91 -26.94 -22.33
CA SER A 48 -30.79 -28.29 -21.77
C SER A 48 -31.34 -29.33 -22.75
N GLY A 49 -30.47 -30.20 -23.27
CA GLY A 49 -30.82 -31.22 -24.26
C GLY A 49 -30.61 -30.82 -25.71
N LEU A 50 -30.09 -29.61 -25.99
CA LEU A 50 -29.54 -29.27 -27.31
C LEU A 50 -28.15 -29.91 -27.48
N ALA A 51 -27.79 -30.21 -28.73
CA ALA A 51 -26.42 -30.60 -29.09
C ALA A 51 -25.46 -29.40 -29.22
N ALA A 52 -25.79 -28.28 -28.55
CA ALA A 52 -25.08 -27.01 -28.67
C ALA A 52 -24.31 -26.70 -27.39
N ASP A 53 -23.06 -26.27 -27.53
CA ASP A 53 -22.26 -25.77 -26.42
C ASP A 53 -22.76 -24.38 -26.00
N VAL A 54 -23.08 -24.20 -24.71
CA VAL A 54 -23.51 -22.90 -24.16
C VAL A 54 -22.33 -22.25 -23.44
N GLU A 55 -21.85 -21.13 -23.99
CA GLU A 55 -20.75 -20.34 -23.43
C GLU A 55 -21.29 -19.00 -22.91
N PHE A 56 -20.93 -18.63 -21.68
CA PHE A 56 -21.31 -17.34 -21.09
C PHE A 56 -20.13 -16.37 -21.16
N VAL A 57 -20.36 -15.17 -21.72
CA VAL A 57 -19.41 -14.06 -21.71
C VAL A 57 -19.76 -13.16 -20.53
N PRO A 58 -18.98 -13.18 -19.43
CA PRO A 58 -19.20 -12.25 -18.35
C PRO A 58 -18.99 -10.82 -18.87
N ASP A 59 -19.77 -9.87 -18.34
CA ASP A 59 -19.48 -8.44 -18.53
C ASP A 59 -18.19 -8.09 -17.76
N LEU A 60 -17.07 -8.42 -18.38
CA LEU A 60 -15.73 -8.23 -17.84
C LEU A 60 -15.32 -6.76 -17.94
N VAL A 61 -15.99 -5.93 -18.75
CA VAL A 61 -15.59 -4.52 -18.95
C VAL A 61 -15.71 -3.73 -17.64
N ALA A 62 -16.75 -4.00 -16.84
CA ALA A 62 -16.89 -3.44 -15.49
C ALA A 62 -15.80 -3.91 -14.51
N LEU A 63 -15.24 -5.11 -14.72
CA LEU A 63 -14.23 -5.73 -13.85
C LEU A 63 -12.79 -5.39 -14.27
N ILE A 64 -12.54 -5.17 -15.56
CA ILE A 64 -11.23 -4.85 -16.16
C ILE A 64 -10.75 -3.44 -15.79
N SER A 65 -11.67 -2.51 -15.54
CA SER A 65 -11.32 -1.14 -15.09
C SER A 65 -10.54 -1.14 -13.75
N ARG A 66 -10.64 -2.21 -12.96
CA ARG A 66 -9.81 -2.46 -11.79
C ARG A 66 -8.85 -3.59 -12.13
N ARG A 67 -7.61 -3.54 -11.62
CA ARG A 67 -6.61 -4.62 -11.81
C ARG A 67 -7.08 -5.92 -11.13
N THR A 68 -8.04 -6.58 -11.75
CA THR A 68 -8.71 -7.78 -11.23
C THR A 68 -7.95 -8.98 -11.74
N ARG A 69 -7.38 -9.76 -10.82
CA ARG A 69 -6.77 -11.04 -11.16
C ARG A 69 -7.82 -12.14 -11.00
N PHE A 70 -7.93 -12.97 -12.02
CA PHE A 70 -8.75 -14.18 -11.97
C PHE A 70 -7.91 -15.29 -11.34
N ASP A 71 -8.45 -15.89 -10.29
CA ASP A 71 -7.92 -17.07 -9.62
C ASP A 71 -8.97 -18.19 -9.70
N GLU A 72 -8.58 -19.41 -9.37
CA GLU A 72 -9.48 -20.58 -9.38
C GLU A 72 -9.43 -21.28 -8.02
N ILE A 73 -10.59 -21.44 -7.38
CA ILE A 73 -10.70 -22.27 -6.18
C ILE A 73 -11.66 -23.41 -6.49
N GLU A 74 -11.14 -24.64 -6.53
CA GLU A 74 -11.91 -25.86 -6.78
C GLU A 74 -12.79 -25.80 -8.06
N GLY A 75 -12.25 -25.26 -9.16
CA GLY A 75 -12.99 -25.12 -10.41
C GLY A 75 -13.93 -23.90 -10.48
N VAL A 76 -14.01 -23.11 -9.40
CA VAL A 76 -14.81 -21.88 -9.38
C VAL A 76 -13.90 -20.69 -9.73
N PRO A 77 -14.17 -19.96 -10.84
CA PRO A 77 -13.41 -18.77 -11.18
C PRO A 77 -13.74 -17.65 -10.20
N ILE A 78 -12.72 -17.12 -9.52
CA ILE A 78 -12.84 -16.01 -8.57
C ILE A 78 -12.13 -14.79 -9.11
N ALA A 79 -12.86 -13.68 -9.19
CA ALA A 79 -12.31 -12.39 -9.59
C ALA A 79 -11.87 -11.60 -8.34
N SER A 80 -10.56 -11.51 -8.10
CA SER A 80 -10.01 -10.74 -6.97
C SER A 80 -10.01 -9.24 -7.30
N LEU A 81 -11.02 -8.52 -6.81
CA LEU A 81 -11.23 -7.08 -7.07
C LEU A 81 -10.21 -6.14 -6.41
N ARG A 82 -9.43 -6.62 -5.43
CA ARG A 82 -8.40 -5.86 -4.71
C ARG A 82 -7.27 -6.76 -4.24
N GLU A 83 -6.32 -7.11 -5.11
CA GLU A 83 -5.08 -7.74 -4.64
C GLU A 83 -4.26 -6.78 -3.75
N ILE A 84 -3.51 -7.35 -2.81
CA ILE A 84 -2.37 -6.67 -2.18
C ILE A 84 -1.16 -7.09 -3.00
N PRO A 85 -0.50 -6.21 -3.78
CA PRO A 85 0.66 -6.60 -4.61
C PRO A 85 1.81 -7.21 -3.80
N LEU A 86 1.81 -7.01 -2.48
CA LEU A 86 2.76 -7.54 -1.51
C LEU A 86 2.30 -8.83 -0.77
N ALA A 87 1.23 -9.48 -1.23
CA ALA A 87 0.87 -10.82 -0.78
C ALA A 87 1.78 -11.89 -1.43
N GLY A 88 1.88 -13.06 -0.79
CA GLY A 88 2.63 -14.22 -1.32
C GLY A 88 4.13 -13.96 -1.52
N TRP A 89 4.67 -14.42 -2.64
CA TRP A 89 6.11 -14.37 -2.97
C TRP A 89 6.68 -12.96 -3.02
N ASN A 90 5.88 -11.97 -3.43
CA ASN A 90 6.31 -10.57 -3.44
C ASN A 90 6.62 -10.05 -2.03
N GLY A 91 5.84 -10.46 -1.04
CA GLY A 91 6.10 -10.16 0.37
C GLY A 91 7.39 -10.80 0.89
N VAL A 92 7.68 -12.04 0.46
CA VAL A 92 8.94 -12.73 0.77
C VAL A 92 10.12 -12.02 0.13
N LEU A 93 10.03 -11.68 -1.15
CA LEU A 93 11.07 -10.95 -1.87
C LEU A 93 11.35 -9.59 -1.24
N LYS A 94 10.30 -8.81 -0.91
CA LYS A 94 10.44 -7.55 -0.20
C LYS A 94 11.13 -7.72 1.15
N ARG A 95 10.78 -8.77 1.91
CA ARG A 95 11.40 -9.05 3.20
C ARG A 95 12.87 -9.43 3.05
N ALA A 96 13.22 -10.27 2.08
CA ALA A 96 14.58 -10.65 1.79
C ALA A 96 15.42 -9.42 1.41
N PHE A 97 14.88 -8.56 0.54
CA PHE A 97 15.51 -7.30 0.14
C PHE A 97 15.75 -6.37 1.35
N ASP A 98 14.73 -6.17 2.19
CA ASP A 98 14.84 -5.36 3.41
C ASP A 98 15.97 -5.88 4.31
N LEU A 99 16.05 -7.19 4.54
CA LEU A 99 17.09 -7.79 5.39
C LEU A 99 18.47 -7.72 4.75
N ALA A 100 18.57 -7.99 3.46
CA ALA A 100 19.83 -7.96 2.71
C ALA A 100 20.49 -6.58 2.73
N LEU A 101 19.72 -5.50 2.77
CA LEU A 101 20.24 -4.14 2.91
C LEU A 101 20.39 -3.70 4.37
N THR A 102 19.44 -4.06 5.24
CA THR A 102 19.43 -3.60 6.64
C THR A 102 20.54 -4.22 7.47
N VAL A 103 20.84 -5.52 7.29
CA VAL A 103 21.86 -6.21 8.11
C VAL A 103 23.26 -5.63 7.86
N PRO A 104 23.76 -5.53 6.61
CA PRO A 104 25.05 -4.88 6.35
C PRO A 104 25.06 -3.41 6.77
N ALA A 105 23.98 -2.66 6.53
CA ALA A 105 23.89 -1.27 6.95
C ALA A 105 24.02 -1.11 8.47
N LEU A 106 23.37 -1.97 9.26
CA LEU A 106 23.49 -1.95 10.73
C LEU A 106 24.92 -2.26 11.17
N LEU A 107 25.60 -3.23 10.56
CA LEU A 107 26.99 -3.57 10.89
C LEU A 107 27.95 -2.40 10.57
N LEU A 108 27.81 -1.81 9.38
CA LEU A 108 28.63 -0.68 8.94
C LEU A 108 28.37 0.58 9.77
N LEU A 109 27.11 0.83 10.15
CA LEU A 109 26.72 2.01 10.92
C LEU A 109 26.86 1.80 12.44
N ALA A 110 27.12 0.59 12.93
CA ALA A 110 27.19 0.31 14.36
C ALA A 110 28.17 1.24 15.13
N PRO A 111 29.40 1.51 14.64
CA PRO A 111 30.31 2.44 15.31
C PRO A 111 29.73 3.86 15.40
N LEU A 112 29.08 4.33 14.32
CA LEU A 112 28.43 5.63 14.29
C LEU A 112 27.23 5.69 15.24
N LEU A 113 26.40 4.64 15.28
CA LEU A 113 25.26 4.56 16.20
C LEU A 113 25.70 4.62 17.66
N LEU A 114 26.81 3.95 18.02
CA LEU A 114 27.39 4.00 19.36
C LEU A 114 27.94 5.40 19.69
N LEU A 115 28.63 6.03 18.75
CA LEU A 115 29.12 7.40 18.93
C LEU A 115 27.96 8.38 19.13
N LEU A 116 26.93 8.33 18.29
CA LEU A 116 25.75 9.18 18.44
C LEU A 116 25.03 8.92 19.78
N ALA A 117 24.91 7.66 20.20
CA ALA A 117 24.34 7.31 21.49
C ALA A 117 25.09 7.94 22.66
N LEU A 118 26.42 7.92 22.63
CA LEU A 118 27.26 8.59 23.63
C LEU A 118 27.04 10.10 23.61
N LEU A 119 27.12 10.74 22.44
CA LEU A 119 26.93 12.18 22.28
C LEU A 119 25.56 12.65 22.80
N ILE A 120 24.49 11.89 22.55
CA ILE A 120 23.14 12.19 23.06
C ILE A 120 23.08 12.16 24.58
N ARG A 121 23.81 11.22 25.19
CA ARG A 121 23.85 11.06 26.65
C ARG A 121 24.65 12.18 27.32
N LEU A 122 25.66 12.72 26.63
CA LEU A 122 26.44 13.87 27.06
C LEU A 122 25.71 15.21 26.83
N ASP A 123 24.91 15.33 25.76
CA ASP A 123 24.18 16.56 25.41
C ASP A 123 23.02 16.88 26.36
N SER A 124 22.31 15.86 26.88
CA SER A 124 21.20 16.07 27.82
C SER A 124 20.91 14.85 28.72
N PRO A 125 20.42 15.04 29.95
CA PRO A 125 20.10 13.93 30.85
C PRO A 125 18.93 13.07 30.32
N GLY A 126 18.97 11.76 30.58
CA GLY A 126 17.89 10.80 30.27
C GLY A 126 18.25 9.71 29.23
N PRO A 127 17.25 9.03 28.65
CA PRO A 127 17.47 7.90 27.74
C PRO A 127 17.95 8.32 26.35
N VAL A 128 18.84 7.52 25.75
CA VAL A 128 19.34 7.73 24.39
C VAL A 128 18.25 7.55 23.33
N PHE A 129 17.43 6.52 23.50
CA PHE A 129 16.38 6.19 22.55
C PHE A 129 15.05 6.77 23.00
N TYR A 130 14.36 7.40 22.05
CA TYR A 130 12.95 7.74 22.15
C TYR A 130 12.12 6.65 21.45
N ARG A 131 11.03 6.24 22.08
CA ARG A 131 10.10 5.24 21.53
C ARG A 131 8.73 5.86 21.41
N GLN A 132 8.11 5.72 20.25
CA GLN A 132 6.78 6.26 19.99
C GLN A 132 5.87 5.21 19.36
N GLU A 133 4.64 5.14 19.84
CA GLU A 133 3.64 4.25 19.27
C GLU A 133 3.23 4.72 17.88
N ARG A 134 3.09 3.73 17.01
CA ARG A 134 2.81 3.87 15.59
C ARG A 134 1.95 2.74 15.11
N VAL A 135 1.10 3.04 14.14
CA VAL A 135 0.27 2.05 13.46
C VAL A 135 1.04 1.51 12.26
N GLY A 136 1.22 0.19 12.22
CA GLY A 136 1.88 -0.53 11.16
C GLY A 136 0.91 -1.33 10.31
N ARG A 137 1.42 -2.41 9.72
CA ARG A 137 0.62 -3.33 8.90
C ARG A 137 -0.56 -3.91 9.69
N ASP A 138 -1.71 -4.03 9.05
CA ASP A 138 -2.95 -4.60 9.59
C ASP A 138 -3.38 -3.90 10.89
N ARG A 139 -3.15 -2.58 10.96
CA ARG A 139 -3.41 -1.70 12.11
C ARG A 139 -2.67 -2.09 13.40
N ARG A 140 -1.67 -2.97 13.33
CA ARG A 140 -0.92 -3.38 14.53
C ARG A 140 -0.07 -2.23 15.05
N ILE A 141 -0.21 -1.97 16.35
CA ILE A 141 0.60 -0.95 17.02
C ILE A 141 2.00 -1.51 17.29
N PHE A 142 3.02 -0.73 16.97
CA PHE A 142 4.42 -1.04 17.29
C PHE A 142 5.14 0.19 17.84
N ARG A 143 6.29 -0.05 18.49
CA ARG A 143 7.13 1.01 19.07
C ARG A 143 8.24 1.38 18.11
N MET A 144 8.04 2.47 17.36
CA MET A 144 9.06 3.03 16.48
C MET A 144 10.21 3.61 17.32
N ILE A 145 11.44 3.22 17.01
CA ILE A 145 12.65 3.61 17.75
C ILE A 145 13.34 4.75 17.02
N LYS A 146 13.69 5.80 17.75
CA LYS A 146 14.49 6.93 17.27
C LYS A 146 15.56 7.29 18.28
N PHE A 147 16.59 7.99 17.83
CA PHE A 147 17.41 8.73 18.78
C PHE A 147 16.61 9.89 19.35
N ARG A 148 16.84 10.17 20.63
CA ARG A 148 16.23 11.32 21.29
C ARG A 148 16.86 12.60 20.73
N SER A 149 16.05 13.38 20.02
CA SER A 149 16.41 14.71 19.48
C SER A 149 15.70 15.87 20.17
N MET A 150 14.87 15.58 21.18
CA MET A 150 14.11 16.56 21.98
C MET A 150 14.36 16.36 23.48
N ARG A 151 14.14 17.41 24.27
CA ARG A 151 14.21 17.35 25.74
C ARG A 151 13.18 16.37 26.30
N VAL A 152 13.49 15.75 27.43
CA VAL A 152 12.54 14.89 28.14
C VAL A 152 11.33 15.74 28.56
N GLY A 153 10.11 15.22 28.35
CA GLY A 153 8.88 15.98 28.62
C GLY A 153 8.49 16.99 27.54
N ALA A 154 9.08 16.93 26.34
CA ALA A 154 8.79 17.84 25.23
C ALA A 154 7.29 17.92 24.84
N GLU A 155 6.53 16.84 25.02
CA GLU A 155 5.09 16.82 24.70
C GLU A 155 4.19 17.06 25.93
N THR A 156 4.75 17.25 27.14
CA THR A 156 3.95 17.35 28.39
C THR A 156 2.96 18.51 28.38
N GLU A 157 3.35 19.65 27.81
CA GLU A 157 2.49 20.86 27.76
C GLU A 157 1.67 20.98 26.46
N THR A 158 2.12 20.34 25.37
CA THR A 158 1.57 20.56 24.02
C THR A 158 0.78 19.38 23.47
N GLY A 159 0.90 18.20 24.08
CA GLY A 159 0.33 16.98 23.55
C GLY A 159 0.94 16.56 22.21
N PRO A 160 0.26 15.68 21.45
CA PRO A 160 0.77 15.10 20.22
C PRO A 160 0.79 16.12 19.06
N THR A 161 1.93 16.80 18.87
CA THR A 161 2.10 17.83 17.83
C THR A 161 3.22 17.50 16.86
N TRP A 162 3.10 17.99 15.62
CA TRP A 162 4.15 17.90 14.63
C TRP A 162 5.25 18.91 14.94
N ALA A 163 6.52 18.53 14.76
CA ALA A 163 7.63 19.44 15.01
C ALA A 163 7.84 20.38 13.82
N GLY A 164 7.77 21.70 14.06
CA GLY A 164 8.04 22.74 13.06
C GLY A 164 9.51 23.17 12.99
N PRO A 165 9.87 24.05 12.03
CA PRO A 165 11.16 24.74 12.01
C PRO A 165 11.40 25.53 13.30
N GLY A 166 12.63 25.51 13.84
CA GLY A 166 12.98 26.28 15.05
C GLY A 166 12.35 25.79 16.37
N ASP A 167 11.81 24.57 16.40
CA ASP A 167 11.14 24.01 17.59
C ASP A 167 12.05 24.02 18.83
N ARG A 168 11.67 24.83 19.84
CA ARG A 168 12.42 25.05 21.10
C ARG A 168 12.60 23.78 21.93
N ARG A 169 11.82 22.72 21.65
CA ARG A 169 11.91 21.43 22.35
C ARG A 169 13.14 20.62 21.93
N ARG A 170 13.81 20.98 20.83
CA ARG A 170 15.00 20.28 20.32
C ARG A 170 16.21 20.52 21.23
N THR A 171 17.07 19.50 21.36
CA THR A 171 18.40 19.69 21.98
C THR A 171 19.40 20.23 20.96
N ARG A 172 20.59 20.65 21.41
CA ARG A 172 21.61 21.21 20.50
C ARG A 172 22.04 20.16 19.47
N LEU A 173 22.39 18.96 19.95
CA LEU A 173 22.68 17.82 19.08
C LEU A 173 21.44 17.37 18.31
N GLY A 174 20.25 17.46 18.92
CA GLY A 174 18.98 17.08 18.31
C GLY A 174 18.66 17.81 17.01
N THR A 175 19.05 19.09 16.89
CA THR A 175 18.93 19.83 15.63
C THR A 175 19.77 19.18 14.53
N VAL A 176 21.04 18.88 14.81
CA VAL A 176 21.94 18.21 13.85
C VAL A 176 21.40 16.84 13.47
N LEU A 177 20.98 16.03 14.44
CA LEU A 177 20.42 14.70 14.18
C LEU A 177 19.24 14.76 13.22
N ARG A 178 18.33 15.74 13.38
CA ARG A 178 17.14 15.87 12.53
C ARG A 178 17.45 16.43 11.16
N THR A 179 18.38 17.38 11.05
CA THR A 179 18.81 17.93 9.75
C THR A 179 19.37 16.84 8.86
N TRP A 180 20.17 15.93 9.43
CA TRP A 180 20.77 14.82 8.69
C TRP A 180 19.94 13.53 8.73
N SER A 181 18.73 13.57 9.30
CA SER A 181 17.87 12.40 9.55
C SER A 181 18.58 11.25 10.29
N LEU A 182 19.65 11.55 11.04
CA LEU A 182 20.39 10.58 11.84
C LEU A 182 19.56 10.06 13.01
N ASP A 183 18.58 10.83 13.46
CA ASP A 183 17.67 10.40 14.52
C ASP A 183 16.77 9.23 14.12
N GLU A 184 16.62 8.99 12.82
CA GLU A 184 15.81 7.91 12.26
C GLU A 184 16.61 6.60 12.05
N LEU A 185 17.94 6.62 12.13
CA LEU A 185 18.78 5.41 11.93
C LEU A 185 18.41 4.22 12.84
N PRO A 186 18.04 4.40 14.13
CA PRO A 186 17.60 3.28 14.97
C PRO A 186 16.37 2.53 14.44
N GLN A 187 15.60 3.10 13.52
CA GLN A 187 14.47 2.41 12.87
C GLN A 187 14.91 1.19 12.05
N LEU A 188 16.18 1.10 11.66
CA LEU A 188 16.74 -0.11 11.05
C LEU A 188 16.56 -1.34 11.96
N LEU A 189 16.51 -1.15 13.29
CA LEU A 189 16.18 -2.23 14.23
C LEU A 189 14.71 -2.66 14.13
N ASN A 190 13.78 -1.73 13.88
CA ASN A 190 12.37 -2.06 13.61
C ASN A 190 12.23 -2.81 12.28
N VAL A 191 13.01 -2.44 11.26
CA VAL A 191 13.08 -3.21 10.00
C VAL A 191 13.62 -4.60 10.26
N LEU A 192 14.72 -4.76 10.99
CA LEU A 192 15.26 -6.07 11.35
C LEU A 192 14.24 -6.94 12.08
N ARG A 193 13.48 -6.38 13.04
CA ARG A 193 12.39 -7.06 13.77
C ARG A 193 11.16 -7.38 12.91
N GLY A 194 11.08 -6.79 11.71
CA GLY A 194 9.96 -6.98 10.80
C GLY A 194 8.73 -6.16 11.14
N GLU A 195 8.84 -5.17 12.02
CA GLU A 195 7.77 -4.21 12.34
C GLU A 195 7.63 -3.15 11.23
N MET A 196 8.74 -2.82 10.56
CA MET A 196 8.82 -1.87 9.44
C MET A 196 9.48 -2.50 8.21
N SER A 197 9.45 -1.79 7.10
CA SER A 197 10.21 -2.02 5.87
C SER A 197 11.14 -0.82 5.61
N LEU A 198 12.16 -0.98 4.75
CA LEU A 198 12.96 0.17 4.34
C LEU A 198 12.12 1.19 3.56
N VAL A 199 11.27 0.68 2.67
CA VAL A 199 10.38 1.47 1.82
C VAL A 199 8.92 1.10 2.08
N GLY A 200 8.08 2.11 2.32
CA GLY A 200 6.65 1.94 2.56
C GLY A 200 5.99 3.24 3.02
N PRO A 201 4.67 3.25 3.23
CA PRO A 201 3.96 4.40 3.78
C PRO A 201 4.53 4.79 5.15
N ARG A 202 4.67 6.09 5.41
CA ARG A 202 5.21 6.55 6.71
C ARG A 202 4.24 6.19 7.84
N PRO A 203 4.71 5.60 8.95
CA PRO A 203 3.83 5.22 10.05
C PRO A 203 3.32 6.46 10.81
N GLU A 204 2.01 6.49 11.09
CA GLU A 204 1.35 7.57 11.84
C GLU A 204 1.00 7.15 13.28
N ARG A 205 0.79 8.13 14.16
CA ARG A 205 0.34 7.88 15.54
C ARG A 205 -1.09 7.34 15.54
N PRO A 206 -1.46 6.44 16.46
CA PRO A 206 -2.85 6.00 16.61
C PRO A 206 -3.85 7.16 16.66
N TYR A 207 -3.57 8.18 17.48
CA TYR A 207 -4.34 9.42 17.60
C TYR A 207 -4.62 10.13 16.26
N PHE A 208 -3.69 10.10 15.31
CA PHE A 208 -3.89 10.69 13.99
C PHE A 208 -4.61 9.75 13.04
N VAL A 209 -4.33 8.44 13.12
CA VAL A 209 -4.98 7.42 12.29
C VAL A 209 -6.49 7.41 12.50
N GLU A 210 -6.95 7.49 13.75
CA GLU A 210 -8.38 7.56 14.10
C GLU A 210 -9.08 8.76 13.45
N ARG A 211 -8.41 9.91 13.34
CA ARG A 211 -8.97 11.09 12.66
C ARG A 211 -8.92 10.97 11.14
N PHE A 212 -7.81 10.47 10.62
CA PHE A 212 -7.59 10.39 9.18
C PHE A 212 -8.46 9.32 8.52
N GLU A 213 -8.83 8.25 9.23
CA GLU A 213 -9.76 7.24 8.71
C GLU A 213 -11.18 7.80 8.50
N GLU A 214 -11.60 8.78 9.30
CA GLU A 214 -12.87 9.48 9.13
C GLU A 214 -12.83 10.51 8.00
N LEU A 215 -11.69 11.19 7.81
CA LEU A 215 -11.53 12.28 6.84
C LEU A 215 -11.26 11.81 5.41
N VAL A 216 -10.50 10.73 5.25
CA VAL A 216 -10.02 10.29 3.92
C VAL A 216 -10.55 8.90 3.59
N PRO A 217 -11.51 8.77 2.66
CA PRO A 217 -11.99 7.47 2.19
C PRO A 217 -10.83 6.59 1.71
N GLY A 218 -10.78 5.35 2.19
CA GLY A 218 -9.70 4.41 1.85
C GLY A 218 -8.36 4.69 2.55
N TYR A 219 -8.28 5.62 3.50
CA TYR A 219 -7.06 5.90 4.27
C TYR A 219 -6.38 4.63 4.81
N LEU A 220 -7.19 3.71 5.33
CA LEU A 220 -6.72 2.48 5.96
C LEU A 220 -6.02 1.52 5.00
N ASP A 221 -6.22 1.66 3.69
CA ASP A 221 -5.56 0.82 2.69
C ASP A 221 -4.03 0.99 2.74
N ARG A 222 -3.51 2.11 3.30
CA ARG A 222 -2.08 2.30 3.59
C ARG A 222 -1.49 1.25 4.55
N HIS A 223 -2.32 0.68 5.43
CA HIS A 223 -1.91 -0.28 6.43
C HIS A 223 -1.92 -1.72 5.90
N ARG A 224 -2.23 -1.96 4.62
CA ARG A 224 -2.15 -3.30 4.01
C ARG A 224 -0.69 -3.80 3.86
N VAL A 225 0.28 -2.91 4.01
CA VAL A 225 1.72 -3.19 3.88
C VAL A 225 2.46 -2.69 5.12
N LYS A 226 3.70 -3.14 5.31
CA LYS A 226 4.54 -2.60 6.39
C LYS A 226 4.88 -1.14 6.12
N SER A 227 4.82 -0.33 7.16
CA SER A 227 5.25 1.06 7.09
C SER A 227 6.75 1.17 6.80
N GLY A 228 7.14 2.23 6.11
CA GLY A 228 8.50 2.49 5.66
C GLY A 228 9.28 3.45 6.55
N ILE A 229 10.61 3.33 6.54
CA ILE A 229 11.50 4.43 6.98
C ILE A 229 11.38 5.59 5.97
N THR A 230 11.47 5.26 4.68
CA THR A 230 11.18 6.15 3.55
C THR A 230 10.01 5.63 2.73
N GLY A 231 9.50 6.44 1.81
CA GLY A 231 8.32 6.10 1.00
C GLY A 231 8.14 7.06 -0.17
N TRP A 232 7.26 6.68 -1.10
CA TRP A 232 7.00 7.44 -2.31
C TRP A 232 6.50 8.86 -2.02
N ALA A 233 5.56 9.02 -1.09
CA ALA A 233 5.12 10.35 -0.64
C ALA A 233 6.29 11.18 -0.07
N GLN A 234 7.16 10.56 0.74
CA GLN A 234 8.28 11.25 1.39
C GLN A 234 9.34 11.75 0.41
N VAL A 235 9.62 11.03 -0.67
CA VAL A 235 10.61 11.45 -1.68
C VAL A 235 10.07 12.47 -2.67
N ASN A 236 8.75 12.60 -2.78
CA ASN A 236 8.07 13.64 -3.57
C ASN A 236 7.71 14.88 -2.72
N GLY A 237 8.33 15.05 -1.56
CA GLY A 237 8.16 16.25 -0.72
C GLY A 237 6.85 16.31 0.07
N LEU A 238 6.02 15.27 0.02
CA LEU A 238 4.74 15.21 0.74
C LEU A 238 4.96 14.85 2.21
N ARG A 239 5.48 15.80 2.97
CA ARG A 239 5.80 15.71 4.40
C ARG A 239 5.16 16.87 5.18
N GLY A 240 4.99 16.69 6.48
CA GLY A 240 4.59 17.80 7.34
C GLY A 240 3.14 18.22 7.13
N SER A 241 2.97 19.51 6.82
CA SER A 241 1.68 20.21 6.69
C SER A 241 0.93 19.94 5.38
N VAL A 242 1.48 19.11 4.49
CA VAL A 242 0.79 18.72 3.25
C VAL A 242 -0.47 17.93 3.60
N PRO A 243 -1.62 18.18 2.91
CA PRO A 243 -2.88 17.48 3.15
C PRO A 243 -2.70 15.95 3.17
N ILE A 244 -3.37 15.31 4.12
CA ILE A 244 -3.25 13.87 4.33
C ILE A 244 -3.83 13.06 3.16
N GLU A 245 -4.80 13.63 2.45
CA GLU A 245 -5.43 13.11 1.24
C GLU A 245 -4.39 12.89 0.15
N GLU A 246 -3.55 13.89 -0.11
CA GLU A 246 -2.52 13.83 -1.16
C GLU A 246 -1.42 12.84 -0.79
N ARG A 247 -0.98 12.86 0.48
CA ARG A 247 -0.05 11.86 1.00
C ARG A 247 -0.60 10.44 0.85
N THR A 248 -1.87 10.25 1.16
CA THR A 248 -2.57 8.97 1.01
C THR A 248 -2.58 8.51 -0.44
N ARG A 249 -2.87 9.39 -1.39
CA ARG A 249 -2.84 9.04 -2.82
C ARG A 249 -1.48 8.48 -3.26
N TYR A 250 -0.38 9.09 -2.81
CA TYR A 250 0.97 8.61 -3.13
C TYR A 250 1.31 7.29 -2.40
N ASP A 251 0.89 7.15 -1.15
CA ASP A 251 1.05 5.91 -0.40
C ASP A 251 0.29 4.74 -1.06
N LEU A 252 -0.94 4.97 -1.52
CA LEU A 252 -1.74 3.98 -2.24
C LEU A 252 -1.14 3.65 -3.61
N TYR A 253 -0.71 4.67 -4.37
CA TYR A 253 -0.02 4.46 -5.65
C TYR A 253 1.20 3.56 -5.49
N TYR A 254 2.00 3.76 -4.43
CA TYR A 254 3.13 2.90 -4.11
C TYR A 254 2.71 1.46 -3.85
N ILE A 255 1.66 1.26 -3.04
CA ILE A 255 1.15 -0.08 -2.71
C ILE A 255 0.66 -0.80 -3.97
N GLU A 256 -0.12 -0.11 -4.80
CA GLU A 256 -0.74 -0.67 -6.01
C GLU A 256 0.26 -0.96 -7.14
N ASN A 257 1.37 -0.23 -7.18
CA ASN A 257 2.41 -0.35 -8.20
C ASN A 257 3.72 -0.87 -7.64
N TRP A 258 3.65 -1.60 -6.52
CA TRP A 258 4.86 -2.11 -5.89
C TRP A 258 5.62 -3.01 -6.88
N ALA A 259 6.90 -2.72 -7.02
CA ALA A 259 7.89 -3.54 -7.67
C ALA A 259 9.22 -3.33 -6.96
N LEU A 260 10.11 -4.32 -7.01
CA LEU A 260 11.44 -4.21 -6.40
C LEU A 260 12.25 -3.03 -6.98
N SER A 261 12.12 -2.79 -8.29
CA SER A 261 12.73 -1.64 -8.96
C SER A 261 12.21 -0.30 -8.43
N PHE A 262 10.94 -0.25 -8.01
CA PHE A 262 10.35 0.94 -7.43
C PHE A 262 10.92 1.22 -6.03
N ASP A 263 11.12 0.18 -5.21
CA ASP A 263 11.81 0.30 -3.92
C ASP A 263 13.24 0.83 -4.10
N VAL A 264 13.99 0.29 -5.06
CA VAL A 264 15.35 0.78 -5.39
C VAL A 264 15.32 2.26 -5.80
N ARG A 265 14.40 2.65 -6.68
CA ARG A 265 14.23 4.06 -7.09
C ARG A 265 13.99 4.97 -5.89
N ILE A 266 13.08 4.59 -4.99
CA ILE A 266 12.76 5.39 -3.80
C ILE A 266 13.98 5.52 -2.88
N LEU A 267 14.76 4.45 -2.69
CA LEU A 267 15.99 4.50 -1.89
C LEU A 267 17.03 5.45 -2.49
N LEU A 268 17.26 5.39 -3.81
CA LEU A 268 18.17 6.31 -4.51
C LEU A 268 17.71 7.77 -4.39
N MET A 269 16.42 8.04 -4.57
CA MET A 269 15.84 9.38 -4.38
C MET A 269 15.98 9.85 -2.93
N THR A 270 15.84 8.93 -1.96
CA THR A 270 16.03 9.24 -0.54
C THR A 270 17.46 9.68 -0.26
N LEU A 271 18.46 8.92 -0.74
CA LEU A 271 19.87 9.30 -0.61
C LEU A 271 20.13 10.68 -1.22
N ARG A 272 19.66 10.91 -2.45
CA ARG A 272 19.77 12.23 -3.11
C ARG A 272 19.13 13.34 -2.28
N SER A 273 17.96 13.11 -1.67
CA SER A 273 17.26 14.12 -0.86
C SER A 273 18.04 14.52 0.40
N ILE A 274 18.70 13.55 1.06
CA ILE A 274 19.55 13.80 2.24
C ILE A 274 20.76 14.65 1.83
N PHE A 275 21.37 14.37 0.67
CA PHE A 275 22.49 15.17 0.17
C PHE A 275 22.07 16.54 -0.38
N ALA A 276 20.89 16.67 -0.98
CA ALA A 276 20.38 17.94 -1.50
C ALA A 276 20.02 18.93 -0.38
N GLN A 277 19.62 18.43 0.79
CA GLN A 277 19.46 19.24 2.01
C GLN A 277 20.78 19.88 2.49
N ARG A 278 21.95 19.54 1.91
CA ARG A 278 23.22 20.26 2.13
C ARG A 278 23.23 21.69 1.57
N GLY A 279 22.32 22.02 0.64
CA GLY A 279 22.37 23.26 -0.13
C GLY A 279 21.36 24.33 0.25
N ALA A 280 20.60 24.15 1.34
CA ALA A 280 19.54 25.07 1.79
C ALA A 280 19.78 25.52 3.24
#